data_AF-A0A2W6CIR5-F1
#
_entry.id   AF-A0A2W6CIR5-F1
#
_cell.length_a   1.000
_cell.length_b   1.000
_cell.length_c   1.000
_cell.angle_alpha   90.00
_cell.angle_beta   90.00
_cell.angle_gamma   90.00
#
_symmetry.space_group_name_H-M   'P 1'
#
loop_
_entity.id
_entity.type
_entity.pdbx_description
1 polymer ?
#
loop_
_entity_poly.entity_id
_entity_poly.type
_entity_poly.pdbx_seq_one_letter_code
_entity_poly.pdbx_strand_id
1 'polypeptide(L)'
;MTSRAHAWLLAGVLAGVLAAGIAGCSPETTKPGAGSPPAPTSTADPAAPSSVAPSRSTSSGGPTTPTQPTEATQPTRTAPTSTPRPRPQPTDTRATATAPSPKPTLHRTSTTAPLPMPTLSGHRVVVLDPGHDGGNAGHPSAINKLVPAGYGRYKACNTVGTETYAGYAEHAFNWDVAQRVRSILRAHGVTVVMTRNSDTGVGPCVNVRAEIGNEAHADAEVSIHGDGSLQGNGFHVIRADGDPGGPVIAGDSERLSVAVHSAMIAAGHSPATYSGDGDGYDVRSDLGGLNLSTQPSIMIECGNMRDPGDAATMSSASGRQDIAAAIASGILSYLD
;
A
#
# COMPACT_ATOMS: atom_id res chain seq x y z
N MET A 1 -40.96 -45.70 -14.88
CA MET A 1 -41.42 -45.16 -16.17
C MET A 1 -40.78 -43.79 -16.36
N THR A 2 -40.19 -43.59 -17.53
CA THR A 2 -39.12 -42.65 -17.91
C THR A 2 -39.51 -41.17 -17.82
N SER A 3 -38.66 -40.34 -17.18
CA SER A 3 -38.68 -38.88 -17.31
C SER A 3 -37.65 -38.42 -18.35
N ARG A 4 -38.10 -37.52 -19.23
CA ARG A 4 -37.45 -37.10 -20.47
C ARG A 4 -36.35 -36.07 -20.22
N ALA A 5 -35.15 -36.35 -20.74
CA ALA A 5 -34.09 -35.36 -20.94
C ALA A 5 -34.36 -34.56 -22.23
N HIS A 6 -34.29 -33.23 -22.15
CA HIS A 6 -34.24 -32.36 -23.32
C HIS A 6 -32.78 -31.97 -23.56
N ALA A 7 -32.20 -32.53 -24.63
CA ALA A 7 -30.96 -32.07 -25.23
C ALA A 7 -31.30 -30.99 -26.27
N TRP A 8 -30.65 -29.82 -26.19
CA TRP A 8 -30.60 -28.86 -27.28
C TRP A 8 -29.22 -28.95 -27.93
N LEU A 9 -29.24 -29.19 -29.24
CA LEU A 9 -28.10 -29.27 -30.15
C LEU A 9 -28.44 -28.34 -31.33
N LEU A 10 -27.39 -27.83 -31.99
CA LEU A 10 -27.34 -27.00 -33.21
C LEU A 10 -27.25 -25.48 -32.93
N ALA A 11 -26.42 -24.70 -33.63
CA ALA A 11 -25.45 -24.96 -34.69
C ALA A 11 -24.49 -23.77 -34.75
N GLY A 12 -23.26 -24.03 -35.20
CA GLY A 12 -22.29 -22.98 -35.51
C GLY A 12 -22.59 -22.25 -36.81
N VAL A 13 -22.07 -21.02 -36.92
CA VAL A 13 -21.79 -20.37 -38.20
C VAL A 13 -20.42 -19.71 -38.09
N LEU A 14 -19.50 -20.26 -38.88
CA LEU A 14 -18.22 -19.67 -39.24
C LEU A 14 -18.49 -18.74 -40.45
N ALA A 15 -18.00 -17.50 -40.41
CA ALA A 15 -17.84 -16.70 -41.63
C ALA A 15 -16.64 -15.76 -41.45
N GLY A 16 -15.53 -16.12 -42.08
CA GLY A 16 -14.43 -15.21 -42.34
C GLY A 16 -14.71 -14.37 -43.58
N VAL A 17 -14.22 -13.14 -43.60
CA VAL A 17 -13.97 -12.38 -44.82
C VAL A 17 -12.61 -11.72 -44.71
N LEU A 18 -11.74 -12.11 -45.65
CA LEU A 18 -10.46 -11.51 -45.99
C LEU A 18 -10.74 -10.48 -47.10
N ALA A 19 -10.20 -9.26 -47.01
CA ALA A 19 -10.00 -8.41 -48.19
C ALA A 19 -8.87 -7.40 -47.96
N ALA A 20 -7.98 -7.35 -48.94
CA ALA A 20 -6.75 -6.60 -48.99
C ALA A 20 -6.94 -5.20 -49.61
N GLY A 21 -6.11 -4.25 -49.14
CA GLY A 21 -5.30 -3.31 -49.92
C GLY A 21 -5.96 -2.38 -50.94
N ILE A 22 -5.76 -1.07 -50.76
CA ILE A 22 -5.46 -0.16 -51.88
C ILE A 22 -4.56 0.99 -51.41
N ALA A 23 -3.44 1.15 -52.13
CA ALA A 23 -2.55 2.29 -52.09
C ALA A 23 -3.13 3.45 -52.93
N GLY A 24 -2.82 4.69 -52.56
CA GLY A 24 -3.18 5.89 -53.32
C GLY A 24 -2.36 7.12 -52.90
N CYS A 25 -1.56 7.62 -53.84
CA CYS A 25 -0.56 8.69 -53.77
C CYS A 25 -1.09 10.13 -53.48
N SER A 26 -0.25 10.92 -52.78
CA SER A 26 0.23 12.33 -53.00
C SER A 26 -0.69 13.46 -53.50
N PRO A 27 -0.38 14.79 -53.33
CA PRO A 27 0.94 15.45 -53.14
C PRO A 27 1.03 16.42 -51.93
N GLU A 28 2.17 16.58 -51.27
CA GLU A 28 3.32 17.46 -51.61
C GLU A 28 2.98 18.96 -51.65
N THR A 29 3.25 19.66 -50.54
CA THR A 29 3.45 21.12 -50.51
C THR A 29 4.71 21.46 -49.72
N THR A 30 5.77 21.69 -50.49
CA THR A 30 6.93 22.58 -50.31
C THR A 30 7.15 23.32 -48.98
N LYS A 31 8.35 23.07 -48.43
CA LYS A 31 9.11 23.89 -47.48
C LYS A 31 9.87 25.01 -48.24
N PRO A 32 10.02 26.21 -47.67
CA PRO A 32 11.37 26.74 -47.38
C PRO A 32 11.37 27.48 -46.02
N GLY A 33 12.44 27.74 -45.30
CA GLY A 33 13.87 27.65 -45.53
C GLY A 33 14.56 27.94 -44.18
N ALA A 34 15.84 27.62 -44.10
CA ALA A 34 16.67 27.78 -42.92
C ALA A 34 16.86 29.25 -42.51
N GLY A 35 16.92 29.48 -41.19
CA GLY A 35 17.33 30.73 -40.58
C GLY A 35 17.64 30.53 -39.10
N SER A 36 18.87 30.12 -38.77
CA SER A 36 19.57 30.53 -37.54
C SER A 36 20.27 31.87 -37.83
N PRO A 37 20.70 32.73 -36.87
CA PRO A 37 21.13 32.47 -35.47
C PRO A 37 20.63 33.62 -34.50
N PRO A 38 21.19 33.95 -33.30
CA PRO A 38 22.41 33.49 -32.65
C PRO A 38 22.33 33.10 -31.15
N ALA A 39 23.45 32.51 -30.72
CA ALA A 39 23.82 32.10 -29.37
C ALA A 39 24.01 33.30 -28.41
N PRO A 40 24.05 33.06 -27.08
CA PRO A 40 23.74 34.05 -26.07
C PRO A 40 24.89 35.05 -25.82
N THR A 41 24.53 36.30 -25.60
CA THR A 41 25.44 37.35 -25.11
C THR A 41 25.84 37.09 -23.67
N SER A 42 27.15 36.90 -23.49
CA SER A 42 27.88 37.08 -22.24
C SER A 42 27.69 38.50 -21.72
N THR A 43 27.22 38.65 -20.48
CA THR A 43 27.45 39.83 -19.66
C THR A 43 27.96 39.39 -18.31
N ALA A 44 29.13 39.93 -17.98
CA ALA A 44 29.91 39.68 -16.78
C ALA A 44 29.22 40.14 -15.49
N ASP A 45 29.54 39.45 -14.41
CA ASP A 45 29.39 39.90 -13.02
C ASP A 45 29.98 41.30 -12.80
N PRO A 46 29.46 42.00 -11.77
CA PRO A 46 30.36 42.58 -10.80
C PRO A 46 30.00 42.20 -9.36
N ALA A 47 31.01 41.63 -8.69
CA ALA A 47 31.49 41.97 -7.36
C ALA A 47 30.51 41.92 -6.16
N ALA A 48 30.77 40.93 -5.31
CA ALA A 48 30.52 40.97 -3.88
C ALA A 48 31.25 42.15 -3.19
N PRO A 49 30.75 42.61 -2.03
CA PRO A 49 31.59 43.20 -1.00
C PRO A 49 31.89 42.20 0.13
N SER A 50 33.19 42.12 0.43
CA SER A 50 33.80 41.36 1.51
C SER A 50 33.47 41.90 2.92
N SER A 51 33.46 40.95 3.87
CA SER A 51 34.07 40.98 5.20
C SER A 51 33.69 42.08 6.21
N VAL A 52 33.10 41.65 7.34
CA VAL A 52 33.61 41.96 8.69
C VAL A 52 33.36 40.76 9.62
N ALA A 53 34.45 40.21 10.17
CA ALA A 53 34.47 39.49 11.44
C ALA A 53 35.06 40.42 12.51
N PRO A 54 34.82 40.17 13.81
CA PRO A 54 35.96 39.87 14.70
C PRO A 54 35.69 38.71 15.68
N SER A 55 36.63 37.76 15.75
CA SER A 55 37.54 37.53 16.90
C SER A 55 36.92 36.76 18.08
N ARG A 56 37.13 35.44 18.15
CA ARG A 56 38.22 34.74 18.89
C ARG A 56 38.15 34.91 20.42
N SER A 57 37.86 33.80 21.10
CA SER A 57 38.56 33.40 22.31
C SER A 57 38.87 31.90 22.26
N THR A 58 40.06 31.57 22.75
CA THR A 58 40.83 30.34 22.61
C THR A 58 40.56 29.34 23.72
N SER A 59 40.62 28.03 23.45
CA SER A 59 41.52 27.14 24.20
C SER A 59 41.80 25.83 23.46
N SER A 60 43.00 25.34 23.76
CA SER A 60 43.80 24.26 23.18
C SER A 60 43.42 22.85 23.64
N GLY A 61 43.67 21.84 22.80
CA GLY A 61 43.79 20.43 23.21
C GLY A 61 43.82 19.48 22.01
N GLY A 62 44.90 18.72 21.83
CA GLY A 62 45.20 17.91 20.64
C GLY A 62 44.36 16.64 20.46
N PRO A 63 44.63 15.86 19.39
CA PRO A 63 43.72 14.83 18.88
C PRO A 63 43.88 13.50 19.64
N THR A 64 42.77 12.90 20.06
CA THR A 64 42.72 11.53 20.56
C THR A 64 42.13 10.60 19.50
N THR A 65 42.94 9.62 19.11
CA THR A 65 42.60 8.47 18.27
C THR A 65 41.48 7.63 18.91
N PRO A 66 40.52 7.06 18.14
CA PRO A 66 39.56 6.11 18.70
C PRO A 66 40.21 4.72 18.83
N THR A 67 40.37 4.26 20.07
CA THR A 67 40.75 2.89 20.42
C THR A 67 39.56 1.94 20.18
N GLN A 68 39.81 0.82 19.49
CA GLN A 68 38.90 -0.32 19.37
C GLN A 68 38.46 -0.84 20.76
N PRO A 69 37.20 -1.28 20.94
CA PRO A 69 36.84 -2.11 22.08
C PRO A 69 37.32 -3.55 21.86
N THR A 70 38.10 -4.01 22.82
CA THR A 70 38.52 -5.39 23.02
C THR A 70 37.34 -6.33 23.30
N GLU A 71 37.42 -7.46 22.63
CA GLU A 71 36.83 -8.78 22.89
C GLU A 71 36.44 -9.02 24.36
N ALA A 72 35.14 -9.24 24.61
CA ALA A 72 34.61 -9.72 25.87
C ALA A 72 33.96 -11.10 25.69
N THR A 73 34.59 -12.06 26.33
CA THR A 73 34.33 -13.49 26.49
C THR A 73 32.84 -13.88 26.66
N GLN A 74 32.41 -14.86 25.87
CA GLN A 74 31.14 -15.58 26.03
C GLN A 74 31.05 -16.28 27.41
N PRO A 75 29.91 -16.23 28.12
CA PRO A 75 29.63 -17.18 29.18
C PRO A 75 29.00 -18.46 28.57
N THR A 76 29.70 -19.57 28.78
CA THR A 76 29.27 -20.95 28.50
C THR A 76 27.94 -21.24 29.20
N ARG A 77 26.85 -21.43 28.44
CA ARG A 77 25.57 -21.92 28.99
C ARG A 77 25.64 -23.44 29.13
N THR A 78 25.72 -23.89 30.37
CA THR A 78 25.48 -25.27 30.80
C THR A 78 24.03 -25.65 30.54
N ALA A 79 23.83 -26.74 29.80
CA ALA A 79 22.53 -27.36 29.57
C ALA A 79 22.06 -28.12 30.82
N PRO A 80 20.78 -28.02 31.22
CA PRO A 80 20.22 -28.95 32.19
C PRO A 80 19.69 -30.21 31.50
N THR A 81 20.21 -31.34 31.95
CA THR A 81 19.82 -32.71 31.65
C THR A 81 18.34 -32.96 31.96
N SER A 82 17.56 -33.37 30.95
CA SER A 82 16.18 -33.81 31.11
C SER A 82 16.11 -35.30 31.48
N THR A 83 15.65 -35.62 32.69
CA THR A 83 15.31 -36.99 33.13
C THR A 83 13.88 -37.34 32.67
N PRO A 84 13.63 -38.52 32.07
CA PRO A 84 12.30 -38.87 31.60
C PRO A 84 11.45 -39.47 32.74
N ARG A 85 10.26 -38.92 32.98
CA ARG A 85 9.26 -39.50 33.91
C ARG A 85 8.20 -40.29 33.11
N PRO A 86 7.81 -41.49 33.56
CA PRO A 86 6.98 -42.40 32.77
C PRO A 86 5.50 -41.99 32.68
N ARG A 87 4.92 -42.32 31.52
CA ARG A 87 3.52 -42.23 31.12
C ARG A 87 2.64 -43.23 31.90
N PRO A 88 1.50 -42.83 32.48
CA PRO A 88 0.46 -43.78 32.87
C PRO A 88 -0.43 -44.13 31.67
N GLN A 89 -0.66 -45.43 31.47
CA GLN A 89 -1.66 -46.00 30.57
C GLN A 89 -3.09 -45.86 31.13
N PRO A 90 -4.14 -46.04 30.31
CA PRO A 90 -5.51 -45.69 30.63
C PRO A 90 -6.20 -46.78 31.47
N THR A 91 -7.01 -46.35 32.45
CA THR A 91 -7.95 -47.23 33.15
C THR A 91 -9.29 -47.21 32.43
N ASP A 92 -9.68 -48.38 31.93
CA ASP A 92 -11.05 -48.74 31.56
C ASP A 92 -11.99 -48.59 32.76
N THR A 93 -13.02 -47.76 32.62
CA THR A 93 -14.26 -47.91 33.40
C THR A 93 -15.45 -47.75 32.48
N ARG A 94 -16.02 -48.90 32.12
CA ARG A 94 -17.35 -49.06 31.54
C ARG A 94 -18.40 -48.59 32.55
N ALA A 95 -19.10 -47.51 32.25
CA ALA A 95 -20.34 -47.12 32.92
C ALA A 95 -21.41 -46.84 31.86
N THR A 96 -22.33 -47.80 31.72
CA THR A 96 -23.59 -47.69 30.98
C THR A 96 -24.50 -46.69 31.68
N ALA A 97 -24.78 -45.56 31.02
CA ALA A 97 -25.88 -44.66 31.36
C ALA A 97 -26.56 -44.22 30.07
N THR A 98 -27.73 -44.81 29.79
CA THR A 98 -28.60 -44.43 28.67
C THR A 98 -29.27 -43.10 29.00
N ALA A 99 -28.78 -42.01 28.40
CA ALA A 99 -29.44 -40.70 28.43
C ALA A 99 -30.41 -40.57 27.25
N PRO A 100 -31.63 -40.03 27.45
CA PRO A 100 -32.58 -39.81 26.36
C PRO A 100 -32.14 -38.66 25.44
N SER A 101 -32.23 -38.89 24.13
CA SER A 101 -31.89 -37.91 23.08
C SER A 101 -32.72 -36.63 23.20
N PRO A 102 -32.10 -35.42 23.13
CA PRO A 102 -32.85 -34.19 22.96
C PRO A 102 -33.39 -34.09 21.51
N LYS A 103 -34.66 -33.69 21.38
CA LYS A 103 -35.30 -33.39 20.10
C LYS A 103 -34.56 -32.24 19.40
N PRO A 104 -34.44 -32.26 18.06
CA PRO A 104 -33.81 -31.16 17.33
C PRO A 104 -34.71 -29.93 17.38
N THR A 105 -34.28 -28.91 18.12
CA THR A 105 -34.80 -27.54 17.99
C THR A 105 -34.34 -26.98 16.66
N LEU A 106 -35.30 -26.66 15.79
CA LEU A 106 -35.07 -25.92 14.56
C LEU A 106 -34.49 -24.54 14.92
N HIS A 107 -33.17 -24.39 14.82
CA HIS A 107 -32.53 -23.08 14.81
C HIS A 107 -32.99 -22.37 13.53
N ARG A 108 -33.93 -21.43 13.69
CA ARG A 108 -34.32 -20.49 12.65
C ARG A 108 -33.10 -19.61 12.37
N THR A 109 -32.35 -19.95 11.34
CA THR A 109 -31.34 -19.08 10.74
C THR A 109 -32.05 -17.83 10.23
N SER A 110 -31.97 -16.75 11.00
CA SER A 110 -32.28 -15.41 10.51
C SER A 110 -31.19 -15.03 9.51
N THR A 111 -31.44 -15.32 8.24
CA THR A 111 -30.70 -14.74 7.12
C THR A 111 -30.98 -13.24 7.13
N THR A 112 -30.08 -12.46 7.72
CA THR A 112 -30.04 -11.01 7.51
C THR A 112 -29.79 -10.80 6.02
N ALA A 113 -30.78 -10.24 5.31
CA ALA A 113 -30.61 -9.87 3.92
C ALA A 113 -29.42 -8.87 3.81
N PRO A 114 -28.55 -8.99 2.80
CA PRO A 114 -27.51 -8.00 2.56
C PRO A 114 -28.15 -6.63 2.40
N LEU A 115 -27.59 -5.62 3.07
CA LEU A 115 -28.00 -4.23 2.86
C LEU A 115 -27.87 -3.89 1.36
N PRO A 116 -28.81 -3.13 0.77
CA PRO A 116 -28.71 -2.72 -0.62
C PRO A 116 -27.41 -1.96 -0.83
N MET A 117 -26.60 -2.43 -1.79
CA MET A 117 -25.33 -1.79 -2.10
C MET A 117 -25.57 -0.43 -2.76
N PRO A 118 -24.83 0.62 -2.40
CA PRO A 118 -24.88 1.89 -3.12
C PRO A 118 -24.57 1.67 -4.60
N THR A 119 -25.40 2.24 -5.48
CA THR A 119 -25.09 2.31 -6.90
C THR A 119 -24.29 3.59 -7.12
N LEU A 120 -22.98 3.46 -7.36
CA LEU A 120 -22.13 4.58 -7.69
C LEU A 120 -22.68 5.34 -8.91
N SER A 121 -22.71 6.66 -8.81
CA SER A 121 -23.08 7.51 -9.94
C SER A 121 -21.90 7.69 -10.88
N GLY A 122 -22.07 7.28 -12.13
CA GLY A 122 -21.05 7.44 -13.18
C GLY A 122 -19.91 6.42 -13.11
N HIS A 123 -18.94 6.59 -14.00
CA HIS A 123 -17.74 5.77 -14.04
C HIS A 123 -16.70 6.32 -13.06
N ARG A 124 -16.24 5.49 -12.13
CA ARG A 124 -15.21 5.85 -11.14
C ARG A 124 -13.90 5.12 -11.41
N VAL A 125 -12.79 5.82 -11.26
CA VAL A 125 -11.42 5.28 -11.35
C VAL A 125 -10.76 5.36 -9.99
N VAL A 126 -10.28 4.23 -9.49
CA VAL A 126 -9.48 4.15 -8.26
C VAL A 126 -8.11 3.58 -8.58
N VAL A 127 -7.07 4.23 -8.08
CA VAL A 127 -5.70 3.72 -8.11
C VAL A 127 -5.37 3.13 -6.75
N LEU A 128 -4.96 1.86 -6.75
CA LEU A 128 -4.47 1.18 -5.55
C LEU A 128 -2.96 1.01 -5.68
N ASP A 129 -2.24 1.54 -4.70
CA ASP A 129 -0.80 1.43 -4.59
C ASP A 129 -0.41 0.47 -3.47
N PRO A 130 -0.23 -0.84 -3.74
CA PRO A 130 0.37 -1.73 -2.75
C PRO A 130 1.84 -1.35 -2.57
N GLY A 131 2.17 -0.78 -1.42
CA GLY A 131 3.50 -0.28 -1.08
C GLY A 131 4.61 -1.32 -1.26
N HIS A 132 5.82 -0.83 -1.51
CA HIS A 132 7.05 -1.62 -1.72
C HIS A 132 6.97 -2.64 -2.87
N ASP A 133 8.03 -3.43 -3.06
CA ASP A 133 8.10 -4.51 -4.07
C ASP A 133 8.89 -5.72 -3.55
N GLY A 134 8.48 -6.93 -3.94
CA GLY A 134 9.09 -8.17 -3.45
C GLY A 134 10.52 -8.46 -3.89
N GLY A 135 11.10 -7.67 -4.79
CA GLY A 135 12.49 -7.77 -5.20
C GLY A 135 13.42 -6.70 -4.62
N ASN A 136 12.90 -5.74 -3.85
CA ASN A 136 13.67 -4.56 -3.42
C ASN A 136 14.92 -4.94 -2.61
N ALA A 137 14.83 -5.91 -1.70
CA ALA A 137 15.95 -6.34 -0.86
C ALA A 137 17.19 -6.82 -1.66
N GLY A 138 16.98 -7.40 -2.84
CA GLY A 138 18.06 -7.85 -3.73
C GLY A 138 18.62 -6.77 -4.65
N HIS A 139 18.05 -5.57 -4.67
CA HIS A 139 18.37 -4.52 -5.65
C HIS A 139 18.60 -3.14 -5.02
N PRO A 140 19.49 -3.02 -4.00
CA PRO A 140 19.72 -1.76 -3.29
C PRO A 140 20.16 -0.62 -4.22
N SER A 141 20.95 -0.90 -5.27
CA SER A 141 21.40 0.12 -6.23
C SER A 141 20.27 0.67 -7.09
N ALA A 142 19.19 -0.08 -7.31
CA ALA A 142 18.01 0.38 -8.03
C ALA A 142 17.15 1.26 -7.11
N ILE A 143 16.82 0.76 -5.91
CA ILE A 143 15.88 1.42 -5.00
C ILE A 143 16.47 2.66 -4.31
N ASN A 144 17.80 2.75 -4.16
CA ASN A 144 18.47 3.91 -3.56
C ASN A 144 18.73 5.06 -4.55
N LYS A 145 18.37 4.92 -5.84
CA LYS A 145 18.45 6.05 -6.78
C LYS A 145 17.56 7.18 -6.31
N LEU A 146 18.07 8.40 -6.27
CA LEU A 146 17.27 9.56 -5.91
C LEU A 146 16.29 9.92 -7.03
N VAL A 147 15.03 10.10 -6.66
CA VAL A 147 13.94 10.52 -7.54
C VAL A 147 13.25 11.75 -6.95
N PRO A 148 12.59 12.59 -7.77
CA PRO A 148 11.79 13.71 -7.28
C PRO A 148 10.75 13.25 -6.24
N ALA A 149 10.49 14.08 -5.23
CA ALA A 149 9.58 13.78 -4.12
C ALA A 149 8.61 14.95 -3.82
N GLY A 150 8.37 15.79 -4.84
CA GLY A 150 7.59 17.03 -4.72
C GLY A 150 8.37 18.19 -4.10
N TYR A 151 7.93 19.42 -4.35
CA TYR A 151 8.45 20.64 -3.71
C TYR A 151 9.99 20.83 -3.78
N GLY A 152 10.62 20.41 -4.89
CA GLY A 152 12.06 20.48 -5.07
C GLY A 152 12.87 19.47 -4.25
N ARG A 153 12.22 18.56 -3.53
CA ARG A 153 12.85 17.50 -2.72
C ARG A 153 13.11 16.25 -3.57
N TYR A 154 14.07 15.45 -3.11
CA TYR A 154 14.40 14.14 -3.66
C TYR A 154 14.43 13.09 -2.56
N LYS A 155 14.08 11.85 -2.87
CA LYS A 155 14.19 10.71 -1.95
C LYS A 155 14.58 9.44 -2.71
N ALA A 156 14.91 8.37 -1.97
CA ALA A 156 15.15 7.07 -2.58
C ALA A 156 13.93 6.62 -3.40
N CYS A 157 14.20 6.05 -4.58
CA CYS A 157 13.21 5.51 -5.52
C CYS A 157 12.20 4.61 -4.81
N ASN A 158 12.67 3.71 -3.96
CA ASN A 158 11.82 2.85 -3.15
C ASN A 158 12.57 2.42 -1.88
N THR A 159 11.90 1.71 -0.99
CA THR A 159 12.49 1.03 0.18
C THR A 159 12.01 -0.42 0.22
N VAL A 160 12.65 -1.25 1.03
CA VAL A 160 12.28 -2.68 1.18
C VAL A 160 10.95 -2.86 1.89
N GLY A 161 10.56 -1.92 2.76
CA GLY A 161 9.47 -2.08 3.72
C GLY A 161 9.93 -2.77 5.00
N THR A 162 9.01 -2.90 5.95
CA THR A 162 9.21 -3.63 7.20
C THR A 162 8.77 -5.11 7.07
N GLU A 163 8.70 -5.81 8.19
CA GLU A 163 8.16 -7.17 8.29
C GLU A 163 7.68 -7.44 9.71
N THR A 164 6.89 -8.51 9.90
CA THR A 164 6.60 -9.01 11.24
C THR A 164 7.82 -9.68 11.86
N TYR A 165 7.83 -9.90 13.19
CA TYR A 165 8.88 -10.70 13.83
C TYR A 165 8.94 -12.16 13.32
N ALA A 166 7.87 -12.65 12.72
CA ALA A 166 7.81 -13.98 12.10
C ALA A 166 8.27 -13.98 10.63
N GLY A 167 8.70 -12.83 10.09
CA GLY A 167 9.20 -12.69 8.72
C GLY A 167 8.12 -12.54 7.65
N TYR A 168 6.89 -12.16 8.02
CA TYR A 168 5.89 -11.79 7.01
C TYR A 168 6.18 -10.37 6.51
N ALA A 169 6.66 -10.25 5.28
CA ALA A 169 7.11 -9.00 4.70
C ALA A 169 5.95 -8.05 4.38
N GLU A 170 6.18 -6.75 4.57
CA GLU A 170 5.20 -5.70 4.33
C GLU A 170 4.70 -5.68 2.87
N HIS A 171 5.62 -5.79 1.89
CA HIS A 171 5.23 -5.79 0.48
C HIS A 171 4.22 -6.90 0.14
N ALA A 172 4.33 -8.07 0.79
CA ALA A 172 3.44 -9.20 0.60
C ALA A 172 2.08 -9.00 1.27
N PHE A 173 2.07 -8.33 2.43
CA PHE A 173 0.84 -7.86 3.08
C PHE A 173 0.11 -6.84 2.20
N ASN A 174 0.80 -5.77 1.79
CA ASN A 174 0.27 -4.69 0.97
C ASN A 174 -0.32 -5.23 -0.33
N TRP A 175 0.40 -6.15 -0.99
CA TRP A 175 -0.07 -6.80 -2.22
C TRP A 175 -1.37 -7.58 -2.03
N ASP A 176 -1.45 -8.44 -1.00
CA ASP A 176 -2.62 -9.28 -0.77
C ASP A 176 -3.84 -8.44 -0.42
N VAL A 177 -3.70 -7.43 0.44
CA VAL A 177 -4.78 -6.51 0.80
C VAL A 177 -5.25 -5.73 -0.43
N ALA A 178 -4.35 -5.12 -1.21
CA ALA A 178 -4.73 -4.34 -2.39
C ALA A 178 -5.45 -5.19 -3.44
N GLN A 179 -5.05 -6.47 -3.61
CA GLN A 179 -5.74 -7.40 -4.52
C GLN A 179 -7.17 -7.72 -4.06
N ARG A 180 -7.41 -7.81 -2.74
CA ARG A 180 -8.76 -7.98 -2.17
C ARG A 180 -9.59 -6.71 -2.33
N VAL A 181 -9.04 -5.54 -2.01
CA VAL A 181 -9.70 -4.23 -2.21
C VAL A 181 -10.10 -4.09 -3.68
N ARG A 182 -9.17 -4.37 -4.62
CA ARG A 182 -9.43 -4.38 -6.06
C ARG A 182 -10.61 -5.28 -6.42
N SER A 183 -10.68 -6.49 -5.88
CA SER A 183 -11.78 -7.43 -6.17
C SER A 183 -13.13 -6.88 -5.70
N ILE A 184 -13.16 -6.26 -4.51
CA ILE A 184 -14.38 -5.66 -3.96
C ILE A 184 -14.80 -4.47 -4.82
N LEU A 185 -13.91 -3.50 -5.05
CA LEU A 185 -14.22 -2.30 -5.84
C LEU A 185 -14.71 -2.64 -7.26
N ARG A 186 -14.08 -3.61 -7.94
CA ARG A 186 -14.51 -4.06 -9.27
C ARG A 186 -15.91 -4.70 -9.25
N ALA A 187 -16.27 -5.40 -8.18
CA ALA A 187 -17.62 -5.94 -8.03
C ALA A 187 -18.68 -4.83 -7.87
N HIS A 188 -18.27 -3.62 -7.49
CA HIS A 188 -19.11 -2.41 -7.42
C HIS A 188 -19.01 -1.53 -8.69
N GLY A 189 -18.39 -2.02 -9.77
CA GLY A 189 -18.30 -1.29 -11.03
C GLY A 189 -17.20 -0.21 -11.09
N VAL A 190 -16.31 -0.16 -10.10
CA VAL A 190 -15.16 0.75 -10.10
C VAL A 190 -14.07 0.22 -11.04
N THR A 191 -13.53 1.09 -11.90
CA THR A 191 -12.31 0.81 -12.65
C THR A 191 -11.12 0.92 -11.72
N VAL A 192 -10.39 -0.18 -11.54
CA VAL A 192 -9.23 -0.23 -10.63
C VAL A 192 -7.93 -0.39 -11.40
N VAL A 193 -7.04 0.59 -11.21
CA VAL A 193 -5.65 0.61 -11.67
C VAL A 193 -4.74 0.23 -10.50
N MET A 194 -3.75 -0.63 -10.74
CA MET A 194 -2.75 -1.03 -9.74
C MET A 194 -1.41 -0.41 -10.12
N THR A 195 -0.66 0.14 -9.17
CA THR A 195 0.68 0.72 -9.45
C THR A 195 1.74 -0.32 -9.77
N ARG A 196 1.55 -1.57 -9.31
CA ARG A 196 2.36 -2.73 -9.69
C ARG A 196 1.47 -3.93 -10.00
N ASN A 197 2.01 -4.87 -10.77
CA ASN A 197 1.27 -6.03 -11.30
C ASN A 197 1.69 -7.38 -10.68
N SER A 198 2.70 -7.38 -9.81
CA SER A 198 3.18 -8.56 -9.11
C SER A 198 3.79 -8.20 -7.75
N ASP A 199 4.03 -9.22 -6.94
CA ASP A 199 4.82 -9.14 -5.71
C ASP A 199 6.21 -9.75 -5.87
N THR A 200 6.75 -9.68 -7.09
CA THR A 200 8.04 -10.27 -7.44
C THR A 200 8.87 -9.24 -8.19
N GLY A 201 10.16 -9.14 -7.86
CA GLY A 201 11.06 -8.20 -8.56
C GLY A 201 10.91 -6.75 -8.11
N VAL A 202 11.62 -5.85 -8.79
CA VAL A 202 11.60 -4.40 -8.51
C VAL A 202 10.49 -3.75 -9.32
N GLY A 203 9.65 -2.97 -8.67
CA GLY A 203 8.55 -2.22 -9.28
C GLY A 203 8.87 -0.74 -9.45
N PRO A 204 7.85 0.09 -9.72
CA PRO A 204 8.05 1.51 -9.97
C PRO A 204 8.51 2.26 -8.71
N CYS A 205 9.32 3.30 -8.94
CA CYS A 205 9.69 4.27 -7.92
C CYS A 205 8.48 5.07 -7.42
N VAL A 206 8.57 5.65 -6.22
CA VAL A 206 7.48 6.44 -5.60
C VAL A 206 6.97 7.58 -6.47
N ASN A 207 7.82 8.22 -7.28
CA ASN A 207 7.40 9.28 -8.20
C ASN A 207 6.60 8.74 -9.39
N VAL A 208 6.95 7.54 -9.89
CA VAL A 208 6.22 6.87 -10.96
C VAL A 208 4.88 6.33 -10.45
N ARG A 209 4.80 5.90 -9.17
CA ARG A 209 3.55 5.49 -8.54
C ARG A 209 2.53 6.63 -8.51
N ALA A 210 2.95 7.84 -8.10
CA ALA A 210 2.11 9.04 -8.17
C ALA A 210 1.75 9.43 -9.61
N GLU A 211 2.68 9.29 -10.56
CA GLU A 211 2.42 9.58 -11.98
C GLU A 211 1.33 8.67 -12.56
N ILE A 212 1.30 7.38 -12.20
CA ILE A 212 0.21 6.47 -12.59
C ILE A 212 -1.15 6.98 -12.09
N GLY A 213 -1.20 7.50 -10.86
CA GLY A 213 -2.39 8.15 -10.29
C GLY A 213 -2.87 9.34 -11.13
N ASN A 214 -1.93 10.22 -11.45
CA ASN A 214 -2.17 11.42 -12.24
C ASN A 214 -2.65 11.13 -13.67
N GLU A 215 -1.99 10.21 -14.37
CA GLU A 215 -2.33 9.82 -15.74
C GLU A 215 -3.68 9.10 -15.84
N ALA A 216 -4.06 8.36 -14.79
CA ALA A 216 -5.34 7.69 -14.72
C ALA A 216 -6.52 8.65 -14.45
N HIS A 217 -6.25 9.90 -14.08
CA HIS A 217 -7.26 10.85 -13.58
C HIS A 217 -8.13 10.21 -12.49
N ALA A 218 -7.48 9.59 -11.50
CA ALA A 218 -8.17 8.83 -10.47
C ALA A 218 -9.11 9.71 -9.63
N ASP A 219 -10.31 9.22 -9.35
CA ASP A 219 -11.21 9.84 -8.36
C ASP A 219 -10.66 9.65 -6.93
N ALA A 220 -9.88 8.60 -6.70
CA ALA A 220 -9.14 8.33 -5.46
C ALA A 220 -7.86 7.51 -5.72
N GLU A 221 -6.77 7.90 -5.07
CA GLU A 221 -5.52 7.15 -4.94
C GLU A 221 -5.35 6.69 -3.49
N VAL A 222 -5.21 5.38 -3.28
CA VAL A 222 -5.02 4.80 -1.94
C VAL A 222 -3.76 3.93 -1.95
N SER A 223 -2.73 4.43 -1.28
CA SER A 223 -1.52 3.66 -1.00
C SER A 223 -1.70 2.83 0.27
N ILE A 224 -1.46 1.52 0.18
CA ILE A 224 -1.70 0.54 1.24
C ILE A 224 -0.37 0.06 1.78
N HIS A 225 -0.15 0.29 3.07
CA HIS A 225 1.07 0.01 3.79
C HIS A 225 0.80 -0.69 5.15
N GLY A 226 1.88 -1.21 5.74
CA GLY A 226 1.92 -1.65 7.13
C GLY A 226 3.15 -1.07 7.82
N ASP A 227 2.99 -0.58 9.05
CA ASP A 227 4.05 0.19 9.70
C ASP A 227 4.96 -0.70 10.57
N GLY A 228 6.09 -0.14 11.01
CA GLY A 228 7.02 -0.78 11.93
C GLY A 228 7.47 0.16 13.03
N SER A 229 6.72 0.18 14.14
CA SER A 229 7.09 0.89 15.37
C SER A 229 7.50 -0.07 16.49
N LEU A 230 8.48 0.28 17.31
CA LEU A 230 8.87 -0.55 18.46
C LEU A 230 7.78 -0.64 19.54
N GLN A 231 6.85 0.32 19.57
CA GLN A 231 5.78 0.41 20.56
C GLN A 231 4.49 0.93 19.93
N GLY A 232 3.36 0.53 20.51
CA GLY A 232 2.03 0.90 20.03
C GLY A 232 1.53 0.00 18.89
N ASN A 233 0.27 0.18 18.55
CA ASN A 233 -0.48 -0.61 17.58
C ASN A 233 -1.61 0.27 17.01
N GLY A 234 -2.29 -0.23 15.97
CA GLY A 234 -3.39 0.45 15.30
C GLY A 234 -3.00 1.08 13.98
N PHE A 235 -4.03 1.50 13.23
CA PHE A 235 -3.91 2.06 11.89
C PHE A 235 -3.80 3.59 11.93
N HIS A 236 -3.20 4.19 10.91
CA HIS A 236 -3.33 5.63 10.69
C HIS A 236 -3.39 5.97 9.19
N VAL A 237 -4.07 7.07 8.87
CA VAL A 237 -4.28 7.56 7.51
C VAL A 237 -3.48 8.84 7.33
N ILE A 238 -2.58 8.82 6.36
CA ILE A 238 -1.64 9.90 6.07
C ILE A 238 -2.12 10.71 4.87
N ARG A 239 -2.06 12.03 5.02
CA ARG A 239 -2.23 13.01 3.95
C ARG A 239 -1.00 13.87 3.76
N ALA A 240 -0.88 14.49 2.58
CA ALA A 240 0.13 15.49 2.34
C ALA A 240 -0.16 16.77 3.12
N ASP A 241 0.89 17.39 3.66
CA ASP A 241 0.88 18.74 4.26
C ASP A 241 0.67 19.84 3.20
N GLY A 242 1.11 19.57 1.96
CA GLY A 242 0.80 20.38 0.80
C GLY A 242 0.29 19.49 -0.33
N ASP A 243 -0.80 19.89 -0.99
CA ASP A 243 -1.36 19.18 -2.12
C ASP A 243 -0.99 19.91 -3.43
N PRO A 244 -0.27 19.27 -4.37
CA PRO A 244 0.12 19.91 -5.62
C PRO A 244 -1.06 20.10 -6.58
N GLY A 245 -2.19 19.41 -6.37
CA GLY A 245 -3.47 19.62 -7.05
C GLY A 245 -4.25 20.84 -6.55
N GLY A 246 -3.77 21.50 -5.49
CA GLY A 246 -4.37 22.70 -4.92
C GLY A 246 -5.47 22.43 -3.89
N PRO A 247 -6.13 23.47 -3.39
CA PRO A 247 -7.00 23.36 -2.20
C PRO A 247 -8.25 22.50 -2.39
N VAL A 248 -8.74 22.34 -3.63
CA VAL A 248 -9.88 21.46 -3.92
C VAL A 248 -9.46 20.00 -3.72
N ILE A 249 -8.36 19.59 -4.36
CA ILE A 249 -7.82 18.23 -4.21
C ILE A 249 -7.41 17.96 -2.76
N ALA A 250 -6.82 18.94 -2.07
CA ALA A 250 -6.53 18.82 -0.64
C ALA A 250 -7.79 18.52 0.20
N GLY A 251 -8.90 19.22 -0.10
CA GLY A 251 -10.19 18.99 0.56
C GLY A 251 -10.80 17.64 0.20
N ASP A 252 -10.57 17.15 -1.01
CA ASP A 252 -11.02 15.83 -1.47
C ASP A 252 -10.20 14.70 -0.80
N SER A 253 -8.87 14.85 -0.71
CA SER A 253 -7.97 13.97 0.04
C SER A 253 -8.36 13.88 1.51
N GLU A 254 -8.77 14.99 2.14
CA GLU A 254 -9.31 14.97 3.51
C GLU A 254 -10.61 14.18 3.63
N ARG A 255 -11.58 14.38 2.72
CA ARG A 255 -12.82 13.59 2.75
C ARG A 255 -12.56 12.10 2.55
N LEU A 256 -11.65 11.75 1.64
CA LEU A 256 -11.23 10.37 1.41
C LEU A 256 -10.59 9.77 2.68
N SER A 257 -9.69 10.53 3.33
CA SER A 257 -9.06 10.15 4.59
C SER A 257 -10.08 9.87 5.69
N VAL A 258 -11.03 10.78 5.89
CA VAL A 258 -12.11 10.62 6.88
C VAL A 258 -12.97 9.40 6.57
N ALA A 259 -13.35 9.18 5.31
CA ALA A 259 -14.18 8.04 4.93
C ALA A 259 -13.48 6.69 5.19
N VAL A 260 -12.20 6.57 4.82
CA VAL A 260 -11.41 5.35 5.06
C VAL A 260 -11.15 5.15 6.56
N HIS A 261 -10.78 6.20 7.27
CA HIS A 261 -10.60 6.14 8.72
C HIS A 261 -11.87 5.68 9.44
N SER A 262 -13.02 6.31 9.15
CA SER A 262 -14.32 5.91 9.74
C SER A 262 -14.70 4.47 9.43
N ALA A 263 -14.41 3.98 8.21
CA ALA A 263 -14.69 2.59 7.84
C ALA A 263 -13.79 1.59 8.60
N MET A 264 -12.52 1.93 8.83
CA MET A 264 -11.61 1.14 9.66
C MET A 264 -12.11 1.03 11.11
N ILE A 265 -12.56 2.15 11.70
CA ILE A 265 -13.18 2.18 13.03
C ILE A 265 -14.45 1.33 13.08
N ALA A 266 -15.32 1.46 12.08
CA ALA A 266 -16.57 0.70 12.02
C ALA A 266 -16.32 -0.83 11.90
N ALA A 267 -15.20 -1.22 11.29
CA ALA A 267 -14.75 -2.61 11.22
C ALA A 267 -14.04 -3.10 12.49
N GLY A 268 -13.84 -2.24 13.49
CA GLY A 268 -13.23 -2.59 14.78
C GLY A 268 -11.71 -2.45 14.83
N HIS A 269 -11.07 -1.85 13.82
CA HIS A 269 -9.67 -1.48 13.89
C HIS A 269 -9.50 -0.22 14.74
N SER A 270 -8.45 -0.16 15.55
CA SER A 270 -8.18 0.98 16.45
C SER A 270 -7.20 1.96 15.80
N PRO A 271 -7.36 3.28 16.02
CA PRO A 271 -6.35 4.26 15.63
C PRO A 271 -4.98 3.95 16.23
N ALA A 272 -3.92 4.34 15.52
CA ALA A 272 -2.55 4.16 15.94
C ALA A 272 -2.29 4.92 17.25
N THR A 273 -1.75 4.25 18.26
CA THR A 273 -1.39 4.86 19.55
C THR A 273 -0.02 5.55 19.54
N TYR A 274 0.68 5.52 18.41
CA TYR A 274 2.07 5.95 18.24
C TYR A 274 2.26 6.96 17.10
N SER A 275 1.18 7.34 16.42
CA SER A 275 1.17 8.32 15.33
C SER A 275 -0.03 9.25 15.49
N GLY A 276 0.04 10.46 14.91
CA GLY A 276 -1.15 11.30 14.74
C GLY A 276 -1.89 11.70 16.02
N ASP A 277 -1.19 12.16 17.06
CA ASP A 277 -1.77 12.49 18.38
C ASP A 277 -2.64 11.37 19.03
N GLY A 278 -2.60 10.14 18.49
CA GLY A 278 -3.43 9.01 18.91
C GLY A 278 -4.82 8.94 18.26
N ASP A 279 -5.15 9.82 17.31
CA ASP A 279 -6.46 9.87 16.66
C ASP A 279 -6.54 9.13 15.32
N GLY A 280 -5.39 8.69 14.79
CA GLY A 280 -5.32 7.91 13.55
C GLY A 280 -5.17 8.74 12.28
N TYR A 281 -4.96 10.05 12.36
CA TYR A 281 -4.62 10.90 11.22
C TYR A 281 -3.20 11.43 11.30
N ASP A 282 -2.50 11.45 10.17
CA ASP A 282 -1.15 11.99 10.09
C ASP A 282 -1.01 12.91 8.87
N VAL A 283 -0.36 14.07 9.05
CA VAL A 283 -0.17 15.05 7.99
C VAL A 283 1.32 15.26 7.79
N ARG A 284 1.82 14.92 6.60
CA ARG A 284 3.25 14.77 6.34
C ARG A 284 3.71 15.44 5.05
N SER A 285 4.97 15.89 5.02
CA SER A 285 5.59 16.54 3.86
C SER A 285 6.75 15.76 3.23
N ASP A 286 6.99 14.52 3.65
CA ASP A 286 8.15 13.70 3.28
C ASP A 286 7.81 12.48 2.39
N LEU A 287 6.53 12.32 2.01
CA LEU A 287 6.04 11.21 1.22
C LEU A 287 5.89 11.59 -0.25
N GLY A 288 6.87 11.17 -1.07
CA GLY A 288 6.90 11.48 -2.50
C GLY A 288 5.66 11.04 -3.29
N GLY A 289 5.02 9.93 -2.91
CA GLY A 289 3.74 9.51 -3.52
C GLY A 289 2.65 10.57 -3.33
N LEU A 290 2.45 11.02 -2.09
CA LEU A 290 1.43 12.02 -1.77
C LEU A 290 1.80 13.42 -2.30
N ASN A 291 3.04 13.85 -2.12
CA ASN A 291 3.52 15.18 -2.53
C ASN A 291 3.55 15.39 -4.06
N LEU A 292 3.40 14.34 -4.86
CA LEU A 292 3.39 14.38 -6.32
C LEU A 292 2.01 14.06 -6.91
N SER A 293 1.07 13.58 -6.10
CA SER A 293 -0.27 13.26 -6.58
C SER A 293 -1.10 14.53 -6.72
N THR A 294 -1.65 14.73 -7.91
CA THR A 294 -2.55 15.83 -8.27
C THR A 294 -4.02 15.40 -8.22
N GLN A 295 -4.26 14.17 -7.75
CA GLN A 295 -5.58 13.57 -7.55
C GLN A 295 -5.82 13.37 -6.04
N PRO A 296 -7.07 13.16 -5.59
CA PRO A 296 -7.36 12.91 -4.19
C PRO A 296 -6.60 11.67 -3.71
N SER A 297 -5.68 11.82 -2.76
CA SER A 297 -4.72 10.77 -2.41
C SER A 297 -4.52 10.65 -0.90
N ILE A 298 -4.47 9.40 -0.43
CA ILE A 298 -4.11 9.04 0.94
C ILE A 298 -3.13 7.86 0.96
N MET A 299 -2.41 7.71 2.08
CA MET A 299 -1.68 6.48 2.40
C MET A 299 -2.23 5.93 3.71
N ILE A 300 -2.61 4.65 3.76
CA ILE A 300 -3.04 4.00 4.98
C ILE A 300 -1.97 3.04 5.47
N GLU A 301 -1.48 3.29 6.68
CA GLU A 301 -0.72 2.32 7.47
C GLU A 301 -1.71 1.46 8.24
N CYS A 302 -1.91 0.21 7.81
CA CYS A 302 -3.03 -0.62 8.25
C CYS A 302 -2.89 -1.15 9.69
N GLY A 303 -1.70 -1.03 10.28
CA GLY A 303 -1.34 -1.57 11.59
C GLY A 303 0.17 -1.64 11.77
N ASN A 304 0.63 -1.91 12.98
CA ASN A 304 2.06 -2.06 13.29
C ASN A 304 2.50 -3.52 13.17
N MET A 305 3.30 -3.85 12.16
CA MET A 305 3.85 -5.20 11.95
C MET A 305 4.77 -5.68 13.08
N ARG A 306 5.24 -4.77 13.94
CA ARG A 306 6.04 -5.10 15.13
C ARG A 306 5.20 -5.25 16.40
N ASP A 307 3.89 -4.98 16.36
CA ASP A 307 2.96 -5.33 17.42
C ASP A 307 2.44 -6.76 17.21
N PRO A 308 2.43 -7.65 18.23
CA PRO A 308 1.96 -9.02 18.08
C PRO A 308 0.48 -9.16 17.65
N GLY A 309 -0.40 -8.25 18.07
CA GLY A 309 -1.83 -8.29 17.76
C GLY A 309 -2.12 -7.87 16.32
N ASP A 310 -1.56 -6.75 15.90
CA ASP A 310 -1.64 -6.29 14.51
C ASP A 310 -0.95 -7.30 13.58
N ALA A 311 0.25 -7.77 13.93
CA ALA A 311 0.96 -8.79 13.16
C ALA A 311 0.15 -10.08 12.98
N ALA A 312 -0.56 -10.53 14.03
CA ALA A 312 -1.43 -11.71 13.93
C ALA A 312 -2.60 -11.46 12.96
N THR A 313 -3.22 -10.29 13.02
CA THR A 313 -4.30 -9.87 12.11
C THR A 313 -3.79 -9.83 10.67
N MET A 314 -2.70 -9.10 10.41
CA MET A 314 -2.09 -8.91 9.09
C MET A 314 -1.59 -10.24 8.49
N SER A 315 -1.08 -11.16 9.32
CA SER A 315 -0.60 -12.46 8.85
C SER A 315 -1.73 -13.44 8.52
N SER A 316 -2.93 -13.22 9.05
CA SER A 316 -4.09 -14.08 8.80
C SER A 316 -4.85 -13.72 7.51
N ALA A 317 -5.35 -14.72 6.79
CA ALA A 317 -6.14 -14.49 5.58
C ALA A 317 -7.48 -13.78 5.87
N SER A 318 -8.10 -14.07 7.02
CA SER A 318 -9.33 -13.39 7.46
C SER A 318 -9.05 -11.94 7.83
N GLY A 319 -7.99 -11.65 8.61
CA GLY A 319 -7.65 -10.28 8.98
C GLY A 319 -7.32 -9.41 7.76
N ARG A 320 -6.60 -9.94 6.77
CA ARG A 320 -6.39 -9.21 5.49
C ARG A 320 -7.68 -8.99 4.71
N GLN A 321 -8.64 -9.92 4.80
CA GLN A 321 -9.96 -9.75 4.19
C GLN A 321 -10.80 -8.68 4.91
N ASP A 322 -10.73 -8.64 6.24
CA ASP A 322 -11.46 -7.66 7.06
C ASP A 322 -10.90 -6.24 6.82
N ILE A 323 -9.57 -6.09 6.83
CA ILE A 323 -8.89 -4.82 6.48
C ILE A 323 -9.28 -4.37 5.06
N ALA A 324 -9.21 -5.28 4.08
CA ALA A 324 -9.57 -4.95 2.70
C ALA A 324 -11.04 -4.54 2.55
N ALA A 325 -11.96 -5.16 3.28
CA ALA A 325 -13.37 -4.80 3.28
C ALA A 325 -13.59 -3.41 3.89
N ALA A 326 -12.89 -3.08 4.97
CA ALA A 326 -12.95 -1.76 5.59
C ALA A 326 -12.44 -0.66 4.65
N ILE A 327 -11.26 -0.85 4.05
CA ILE A 327 -10.68 0.09 3.07
C ILE A 327 -11.62 0.27 1.88
N ALA A 328 -12.13 -0.83 1.29
CA ALA A 328 -13.03 -0.75 0.16
C ALA A 328 -14.35 -0.03 0.52
N SER A 329 -14.91 -0.28 1.71
CA SER A 329 -16.11 0.42 2.20
C SER A 329 -15.90 1.91 2.35
N GLY A 330 -14.73 2.33 2.87
CA GLY A 330 -14.37 3.74 2.99
C GLY A 330 -14.22 4.41 1.62
N ILE A 331 -13.54 3.77 0.67
CA ILE A 331 -13.41 4.26 -0.71
C ILE A 331 -14.79 4.40 -1.36
N LEU A 332 -15.64 3.39 -1.28
CA LEU A 332 -16.98 3.43 -1.87
C LEU A 332 -17.83 4.54 -1.27
N SER A 333 -17.75 4.73 0.06
CA SER A 333 -18.49 5.80 0.76
C SER A 333 -18.02 7.20 0.37
N TYR A 334 -16.74 7.35 -0.02
CA TYR A 334 -16.20 8.61 -0.55
C TYR A 334 -16.65 8.88 -1.99
N LEU A 335 -16.84 7.84 -2.80
CA LEU A 335 -17.21 7.96 -4.22
C LEU A 335 -18.71 8.15 -4.49
N ASP A 336 -19.54 7.84 -3.49
CA ASP A 336 -21.01 8.03 -3.48
C ASP A 336 -21.40 9.52 -3.42
#